data_AF-A0AA37PRP1-F1
#
_entry.id   AF-A0AA37PRP1-F1
#
_cell.length_a   1.000
_cell.length_b   1.000
_cell.length_c   1.000
_cell.angle_alpha   90.00
_cell.angle_beta   90.00
_cell.angle_gamma   90.00
#
_symmetry.space_group_name_H-M   'P 1'
#
loop_
_entity.id
_entity.type
_entity.pdbx_description
1 polymer ?
#
loop_
_entity_poly.entity_id
_entity_poly.type
_entity_poly.pdbx_seq_one_letter_code
_entity_poly.pdbx_strand_id
1 'polypeptide(L)'
;MAVTRRLLGHPEPGIDGEVRNGRSDGGGDGERHGTSRIAKVRRVDTNPAAPAAPASRRLASLIGSAAPLLLVVSIAARLGLTYLTPNGTNFVDLHVYLGGAAAIDHPGTLYNFVYSEHTPDFPLPFTYPPFAAVVFYPLHLLPFGLVGFLWQVAMIAALYGSVRISQRLLGVQRGTDQRVAMAWTAITMWIEPLRNNFDYGQINVFLMLGVLWAIYTTRWWLTGLLVGVASGIKLTPAIAGVYLVGVRRFAAAAFSAVVFFATVALSALIVGDQTRYYFTDLLGDARRVGPIATSINQSWRGGISRILGYDAGFSPLVLGAIAVTAVLAVLAWRAVDSSDRLGKLLVVEMFGLLMSPISWTHHWVWLVPLMMWLIHGPLRQRAGMRIAGWGWLALTIVGVPWLLLFAQPNIWQISRPWYLAWAALVYIVAAMATLIVIAASGRRAAGRDSAPVQQPQARTASSLG
;
A
#
# COMPACT_ATOMS: atom_id res chain seq x y z
N MET A 1 8.90 -45.97 -11.28
CA MET A 1 10.02 -46.87 -10.92
C MET A 1 10.12 -46.87 -9.39
N ALA A 2 10.14 -48.07 -8.83
CA ALA A 2 10.10 -48.55 -7.43
C ALA A 2 10.66 -47.64 -6.30
N VAL A 3 9.94 -47.47 -5.16
CA VAL A 3 10.12 -48.13 -3.83
C VAL A 3 11.07 -47.30 -2.91
N THR A 4 10.75 -46.87 -1.68
CA THR A 4 10.50 -47.65 -0.44
C THR A 4 9.98 -46.77 0.72
N ARG A 5 9.32 -47.41 1.70
CA ARG A 5 8.67 -46.87 2.91
C ARG A 5 9.35 -47.48 4.16
N ARG A 6 9.11 -46.88 5.36
CA ARG A 6 9.21 -47.47 6.75
C ARG A 6 10.62 -47.50 7.40
N LEU A 7 10.86 -47.38 8.73
CA LEU A 7 10.05 -47.29 9.98
C LEU A 7 10.94 -46.84 11.18
N LEU A 8 10.30 -46.17 12.15
CA LEU A 8 10.45 -46.03 13.63
C LEU A 8 11.70 -46.49 14.44
N GLY A 9 12.02 -45.68 15.47
CA GLY A 9 12.71 -46.06 16.73
C GLY A 9 12.84 -44.90 17.75
N HIS A 10 12.09 -44.97 18.86
CA HIS A 10 12.11 -44.12 20.08
C HIS A 10 13.29 -44.50 21.04
N PRO A 11 13.44 -43.97 22.30
CA PRO A 11 13.36 -42.62 22.90
C PRO A 11 14.53 -42.24 23.88
N GLU A 12 14.64 -40.95 24.30
CA GLU A 12 15.02 -40.29 25.62
C GLU A 12 16.10 -40.89 26.60
N PRO A 13 16.56 -40.21 27.70
CA PRO A 13 16.61 -38.79 28.13
C PRO A 13 17.95 -38.32 28.80
N GLY A 14 18.02 -37.00 29.13
CA GLY A 14 18.79 -36.43 30.27
C GLY A 14 20.30 -36.23 30.07
N ILE A 15 21.03 -35.38 30.79
CA ILE A 15 20.78 -34.46 31.91
C ILE A 15 22.03 -33.55 32.02
N ASP A 16 21.81 -32.33 32.50
CA ASP A 16 22.68 -31.39 33.21
C ASP A 16 24.08 -31.00 32.69
N GLY A 17 24.23 -29.68 32.62
CA GLY A 17 25.51 -29.02 32.81
C GLY A 17 25.70 -28.64 34.27
N GLU A 18 26.96 -28.55 34.69
CA GLU A 18 27.41 -27.49 35.59
C GLU A 18 28.93 -27.36 35.54
N VAL A 19 29.40 -26.12 35.45
CA VAL A 19 30.81 -25.76 35.43
C VAL A 19 31.02 -24.69 36.52
N ARG A 20 31.81 -25.11 37.51
CA ARG A 20 32.85 -24.37 38.25
C ARG A 20 32.50 -23.40 39.40
N ASN A 21 33.07 -23.82 40.52
CA ASN A 21 34.10 -23.17 41.36
C ASN A 21 33.72 -22.00 42.28
N GLY A 22 34.13 -22.19 43.54
CA GLY A 22 34.59 -21.10 44.41
C GLY A 22 34.64 -21.48 45.89
N ARG A 23 35.78 -22.02 46.34
CA ARG A 23 36.14 -22.32 47.75
C ARG A 23 36.51 -21.06 48.55
N SER A 24 36.35 -21.17 49.88
CA SER A 24 37.27 -20.78 51.01
C SER A 24 36.45 -20.15 52.16
N ASP A 25 36.27 -20.73 53.35
CA ASP A 25 37.17 -21.10 54.47
C ASP A 25 37.21 -20.06 55.62
N GLY A 26 37.10 -20.57 56.86
CA GLY A 26 37.38 -19.92 58.16
C GLY A 26 36.17 -19.23 58.83
N GLY A 27 35.79 -19.41 60.09
CA GLY A 27 36.42 -19.96 61.31
C GLY A 27 36.07 -19.03 62.49
N GLY A 28 35.67 -19.54 63.66
CA GLY A 28 35.64 -18.76 64.91
C GLY A 28 34.42 -18.96 65.83
N ASP A 29 34.70 -19.50 67.02
CA ASP A 29 33.83 -19.76 68.17
C ASP A 29 33.22 -18.50 68.84
N GLY A 30 32.12 -18.71 69.58
CA GLY A 30 31.67 -17.77 70.61
C GLY A 30 30.23 -17.99 71.09
N GLU A 31 30.03 -18.87 72.08
CA GLU A 31 28.80 -18.93 72.87
C GLU A 31 28.62 -17.69 73.77
N ARG A 32 27.39 -17.13 73.83
CA ARG A 32 26.62 -16.92 75.08
C ARG A 32 25.27 -16.24 74.85
N HIS A 33 24.22 -16.94 75.30
CA HIS A 33 23.02 -16.46 75.99
C HIS A 33 22.18 -15.31 75.40
N GLY A 34 20.94 -15.64 75.02
CA GLY A 34 19.88 -14.66 74.83
C GLY A 34 18.62 -15.28 74.23
N THR A 35 17.69 -15.69 75.09
CA THR A 35 16.33 -16.11 74.75
C THR A 35 15.63 -15.07 73.87
N SER A 36 15.37 -15.42 72.61
CA SER A 36 14.53 -14.64 71.71
C SER A 36 13.63 -15.57 70.90
N ARG A 37 12.33 -15.27 70.94
CA ARG A 37 11.24 -16.00 70.29
C ARG A 37 11.56 -16.27 68.82
N ILE A 38 11.49 -17.54 68.41
CA ILE A 38 11.51 -17.94 67.00
C ILE A 38 10.23 -17.39 66.34
N ALA A 39 10.34 -16.19 65.77
CA ALA A 39 9.42 -15.74 64.74
C ALA A 39 9.78 -16.50 63.47
N LYS A 40 8.92 -17.44 63.07
CA LYS A 40 9.01 -18.17 61.80
C LYS A 40 8.90 -17.12 60.68
N VAL A 41 10.03 -16.64 60.17
CA VAL A 41 10.09 -15.80 58.98
C VAL A 41 9.61 -16.66 57.82
N ARG A 42 8.32 -16.55 57.50
CA ARG A 42 7.77 -17.04 56.26
C ARG A 42 8.48 -16.25 55.16
N ARG A 43 9.37 -16.92 54.41
CA ARG A 43 9.89 -16.40 53.15
C ARG A 43 8.66 -16.14 52.28
N VAL A 44 8.28 -14.87 52.16
CA VAL A 44 7.29 -14.47 51.17
C VAL A 44 8.04 -14.54 49.86
N ASP A 45 7.81 -15.62 49.10
CA ASP A 45 8.16 -15.67 47.69
C ASP A 45 7.38 -14.55 47.00
N THR A 46 7.98 -13.37 46.96
CA THR A 46 7.58 -12.30 46.05
C THR A 46 8.13 -12.66 44.68
N ASN A 47 7.54 -13.70 44.09
CA ASN A 47 7.46 -13.75 42.64
C ASN A 47 6.22 -12.91 42.32
N PRO A 48 6.33 -11.60 42.01
CA PRO A 48 5.23 -10.93 41.37
C PRO A 48 5.06 -11.63 40.03
N ALA A 49 4.10 -12.55 39.95
CA ALA A 49 3.66 -13.13 38.70
C ALA A 49 3.38 -11.94 37.78
N ALA A 50 4.28 -11.71 36.83
CA ALA A 50 4.21 -10.57 35.94
C ALA A 50 2.80 -10.59 35.32
N PRO A 51 2.02 -9.50 35.43
CA PRO A 51 0.65 -9.50 34.96
C PRO A 51 0.65 -9.95 33.50
N ALA A 52 -0.11 -11.01 33.21
CA ALA A 52 -0.16 -11.63 31.90
C ALA A 52 -0.37 -10.52 30.86
N ALA A 53 0.61 -10.34 29.96
CA ALA A 53 0.50 -9.33 28.91
C ALA A 53 -0.85 -9.51 28.20
N PRO A 54 -1.64 -8.44 28.01
CA PRO A 54 -2.97 -8.53 27.42
C PRO A 54 -2.89 -9.26 26.08
N ALA A 55 -3.91 -10.08 25.76
CA ALA A 55 -3.91 -10.99 24.61
C ALA A 55 -3.48 -10.34 23.28
N SER A 56 -3.79 -9.05 23.09
CA SER A 56 -3.36 -8.24 21.95
C SER A 56 -1.84 -8.03 21.85
N ARG A 57 -1.13 -7.87 22.97
CA ARG A 57 0.34 -7.75 23.01
C ARG A 57 1.02 -9.10 22.76
N ARG A 58 0.43 -10.20 23.24
CA ARG A 58 0.92 -11.55 22.97
C ARG A 58 0.80 -11.90 21.49
N LEU A 59 -0.35 -11.62 20.88
CA LEU A 59 -0.57 -11.83 19.45
C LEU A 59 0.37 -10.98 18.59
N ALA A 60 0.57 -9.70 18.93
CA ALA A 60 1.53 -8.84 18.24
C ALA A 60 2.98 -9.34 18.35
N SER A 61 3.37 -9.87 19.51
CA SER A 61 4.69 -10.48 19.74
C SER A 61 4.89 -11.78 18.94
N LEU A 62 3.86 -12.63 18.88
CA LEU A 62 3.86 -13.87 18.11
C LEU A 62 3.96 -13.58 16.61
N ILE A 63 3.13 -12.67 16.08
CA ILE A 63 3.20 -12.23 14.67
C ILE A 63 4.57 -11.63 14.38
N GLY A 64 5.09 -10.77 15.28
CA GLY A 64 6.42 -10.20 15.13
C GLY A 64 7.51 -11.26 15.08
N SER A 65 7.42 -12.31 15.89
CA SER A 65 8.42 -13.40 15.91
C SER A 65 8.30 -14.32 14.69
N ALA A 66 7.08 -14.56 14.20
CA ALA A 66 6.82 -15.35 13.00
C ALA A 66 7.02 -14.58 11.69
N ALA A 67 7.14 -13.25 11.72
CA ALA A 67 7.14 -12.40 10.53
C ALA A 67 8.18 -12.77 9.45
N PRO A 68 9.44 -13.14 9.78
CA PRO A 68 10.39 -13.60 8.76
C PRO A 68 9.91 -14.88 8.06
N LEU A 69 9.41 -15.85 8.84
CA LEU A 69 8.88 -17.10 8.31
C LEU A 69 7.63 -16.85 7.46
N LEU A 70 6.71 -16.00 7.93
CA LEU A 70 5.51 -15.61 7.17
C LEU A 70 5.87 -14.98 5.82
N LEU A 71 6.90 -14.12 5.79
CA LEU A 71 7.39 -13.53 4.56
C LEU A 71 8.00 -14.58 3.64
N VAL A 72 8.88 -15.45 4.15
CA VAL A 72 9.49 -16.53 3.35
C VAL A 72 8.42 -17.45 2.76
N VAL A 73 7.44 -17.87 3.56
CA VAL A 73 6.31 -18.70 3.11
C VAL A 73 5.46 -17.97 2.08
N SER A 74 5.18 -16.67 2.26
CA SER A 74 4.41 -15.89 1.30
C SER A 74 5.14 -15.76 -0.04
N ILE A 75 6.45 -15.50 -0.02
CA ILE A 75 7.29 -15.43 -1.22
C ILE A 75 7.32 -16.79 -1.91
N ALA A 76 7.59 -17.87 -1.17
CA ALA A 76 7.62 -19.23 -1.72
C ALA A 76 6.26 -19.62 -2.32
N ALA A 77 5.16 -19.28 -1.66
CA ALA A 77 3.81 -19.53 -2.18
C ALA A 77 3.52 -18.70 -3.43
N ARG A 78 3.93 -17.42 -3.51
CA ARG A 78 3.77 -16.61 -4.72
C ARG A 78 4.56 -17.16 -5.90
N LEU A 79 5.84 -17.49 -5.69
CA LEU A 79 6.68 -18.08 -6.73
C LEU A 79 6.19 -19.47 -7.12
N GLY A 80 5.76 -20.29 -6.15
CA GLY A 80 5.17 -21.60 -6.37
C GLY A 80 3.87 -21.53 -7.19
N LEU A 81 2.95 -20.63 -6.83
CA LEU A 81 1.74 -20.40 -7.63
C LEU A 81 2.10 -19.99 -9.06
N THR A 82 3.04 -19.07 -9.22
CA THR A 82 3.46 -18.57 -10.55
C THR A 82 4.06 -19.68 -11.42
N TYR A 83 5.03 -20.42 -10.90
CA TYR A 83 5.91 -21.28 -11.72
C TYR A 83 5.59 -22.77 -11.64
N LEU A 84 4.82 -23.20 -10.64
CA LEU A 84 4.49 -24.62 -10.42
C LEU A 84 3.03 -24.94 -10.72
N THR A 85 2.20 -23.96 -11.08
CA THR A 85 0.81 -24.20 -11.45
C THR A 85 0.56 -23.86 -12.93
N PRO A 86 -0.22 -24.68 -13.66
CA PRO A 86 -0.45 -24.48 -15.10
C PRO A 86 -1.08 -23.12 -15.47
N ASN A 87 -1.80 -22.51 -14.54
CA ASN A 87 -2.51 -21.23 -14.72
C ASN A 87 -2.01 -20.15 -13.73
N GLY A 88 -0.75 -20.24 -13.30
CA GLY A 88 -0.23 -19.47 -12.17
C GLY A 88 -0.35 -17.97 -12.29
N THR A 89 0.36 -17.39 -13.25
CA THR A 89 0.31 -15.97 -13.59
C THR A 89 0.64 -15.77 -15.05
N ASN A 90 -0.15 -14.96 -15.74
CA ASN A 90 -0.02 -14.77 -17.17
C ASN A 90 0.75 -13.50 -17.54
N PHE A 91 1.12 -12.67 -16.55
CA PHE A 91 1.94 -11.47 -16.74
C PHE A 91 1.44 -10.57 -17.89
N VAL A 92 0.12 -10.46 -18.06
CA VAL A 92 -0.49 -9.86 -19.25
C VAL A 92 -0.04 -8.41 -19.47
N ASP A 93 0.12 -7.63 -18.40
CA ASP A 93 0.57 -6.25 -18.50
C ASP A 93 2.08 -6.16 -18.76
N LEU A 94 2.88 -7.07 -18.22
CA LEU A 94 4.31 -7.15 -18.54
C LEU A 94 4.54 -7.51 -20.01
N HIS A 95 3.75 -8.43 -20.58
CA HIS A 95 3.76 -8.67 -22.02
C HIS A 95 3.41 -7.42 -22.81
N VAL A 96 2.41 -6.64 -22.36
CA VAL A 96 2.08 -5.35 -23.01
C VAL A 96 3.24 -4.37 -22.95
N TYR A 97 3.95 -4.28 -21.82
CA TYR A 97 5.12 -3.39 -21.69
C TYR A 97 6.24 -3.78 -22.65
N LEU A 98 6.61 -5.06 -22.67
CA LEU A 98 7.73 -5.54 -23.48
C LEU A 98 7.39 -5.60 -24.97
N GLY A 99 6.17 -6.03 -25.32
CA GLY A 99 5.70 -6.06 -26.71
C GLY A 99 5.51 -4.66 -27.29
N GLY A 100 4.95 -3.72 -26.50
CA GLY A 100 4.91 -2.31 -26.89
C GLY A 100 6.30 -1.71 -27.04
N ALA A 101 7.25 -2.08 -26.17
CA ALA A 101 8.64 -1.64 -26.31
C ALA A 101 9.31 -2.21 -27.57
N ALA A 102 9.12 -3.50 -27.86
CA ALA A 102 9.63 -4.13 -29.08
C ALA A 102 9.05 -3.50 -30.36
N ALA A 103 7.82 -2.97 -30.31
CA ALA A 103 7.22 -2.25 -31.43
C ALA A 103 7.98 -0.96 -31.82
N ILE A 104 8.90 -0.46 -30.98
CA ILE A 104 9.80 0.66 -31.35
C ILE A 104 10.70 0.28 -32.53
N ASP A 105 11.05 -1.01 -32.70
CA ASP A 105 11.89 -1.47 -33.84
C ASP A 105 11.22 -1.26 -35.21
N HIS A 106 9.91 -1.02 -35.21
CA HIS A 106 9.11 -0.80 -36.42
C HIS A 106 8.45 0.58 -36.34
N PRO A 107 9.03 1.61 -36.98
CA PRO A 107 8.55 2.98 -36.89
C PRO A 107 7.04 3.11 -37.15
N GLY A 108 6.35 3.84 -36.27
CA GLY A 108 4.90 4.10 -36.40
C GLY A 108 3.97 2.98 -35.90
N THR A 109 4.50 1.87 -35.36
CA THR A 109 3.67 0.73 -34.94
C THR A 109 3.39 0.64 -33.44
N LEU A 110 4.00 1.51 -32.61
CA LEU A 110 3.90 1.47 -31.15
C LEU A 110 2.46 1.34 -30.65
N TYR A 111 1.54 2.18 -31.15
CA TYR A 111 0.14 2.18 -30.71
C TYR A 111 -0.78 1.24 -31.50
N ASN A 112 -0.23 0.50 -32.48
CA ASN A 112 -0.90 -0.59 -33.20
C ASN A 112 -0.65 -1.96 -32.54
N PHE A 113 0.34 -2.07 -31.65
CA PHE A 113 0.61 -3.28 -30.89
C PHE A 113 -0.57 -3.64 -29.97
N VAL A 114 -0.89 -4.94 -29.95
CA VAL A 114 -1.93 -5.52 -29.11
C VAL A 114 -1.49 -6.90 -28.63
N TYR A 115 -1.71 -7.19 -27.36
CA TYR A 115 -1.49 -8.50 -26.76
C TYR A 115 -2.82 -9.24 -26.55
N SER A 116 -2.97 -10.45 -27.11
CA SER A 116 -4.24 -11.21 -27.03
C SER A 116 -4.09 -12.68 -26.63
N GLU A 117 -2.87 -13.20 -26.45
CA GLU A 117 -2.64 -14.64 -26.24
C GLU A 117 -3.35 -15.18 -24.99
N HIS A 118 -3.37 -14.41 -23.90
CA HIS A 118 -4.03 -14.78 -22.65
C HIS A 118 -5.36 -14.05 -22.42
N THR A 119 -5.75 -13.15 -23.32
CA THR A 119 -7.00 -12.38 -23.27
C THR A 119 -7.62 -12.24 -24.66
N PRO A 120 -7.97 -13.35 -25.33
CA PRO A 120 -8.43 -13.31 -26.73
C PRO A 120 -9.72 -12.48 -26.91
N ASP A 121 -10.62 -12.52 -25.93
CA ASP A 121 -11.86 -11.74 -25.91
C ASP A 121 -11.67 -10.27 -25.47
N PHE A 122 -10.45 -9.92 -25.04
CA PHE A 122 -10.06 -8.57 -24.68
C PHE A 122 -8.57 -8.31 -25.02
N PRO A 123 -8.25 -8.12 -26.30
CA PRO A 123 -6.90 -7.79 -26.72
C PRO A 123 -6.44 -6.48 -26.06
N LEU A 124 -5.28 -6.52 -25.41
CA LEU A 124 -4.73 -5.42 -24.61
C LEU A 124 -3.76 -4.57 -25.43
N PRO A 125 -4.13 -3.33 -25.82
CA PRO A 125 -3.23 -2.45 -26.53
C PRO A 125 -2.21 -1.79 -25.59
N PHE A 126 -1.11 -1.30 -26.16
CA PHE A 126 -0.20 -0.41 -25.43
C PHE A 126 -0.89 0.95 -25.15
N THR A 127 -1.13 1.26 -23.88
CA THR A 127 -1.91 2.44 -23.43
C THR A 127 -1.10 3.45 -22.61
N TYR A 128 0.21 3.26 -22.54
CA TYR A 128 1.11 4.06 -21.71
C TYR A 128 1.71 5.23 -22.51
N PRO A 129 2.22 6.28 -21.83
CA PRO A 129 2.98 7.30 -22.51
C PRO A 129 4.19 6.67 -23.24
N PRO A 130 4.64 7.24 -24.35
CA PRO A 130 5.70 6.65 -25.16
C PRO A 130 7.01 6.40 -24.39
N PHE A 131 7.32 7.22 -23.39
CA PHE A 131 8.52 7.07 -22.57
C PHE A 131 8.55 5.73 -21.83
N ALA A 132 7.38 5.14 -21.52
CA ALA A 132 7.34 3.80 -20.95
C ALA A 132 7.96 2.77 -21.89
N ALA A 133 7.64 2.82 -23.19
CA ALA A 133 8.21 1.91 -24.18
C ALA A 133 9.74 2.08 -24.26
N VAL A 134 10.25 3.31 -24.20
CA VAL A 134 11.70 3.61 -24.14
C VAL A 134 12.35 2.98 -22.90
N VAL A 135 11.72 3.12 -21.72
CA VAL A 135 12.23 2.56 -20.46
C VAL A 135 12.22 1.03 -20.47
N PHE A 136 11.19 0.42 -21.06
CA PHE A 136 11.03 -1.03 -21.13
C PHE A 136 11.83 -1.68 -22.25
N TYR A 137 12.33 -0.91 -23.22
CA TYR A 137 13.07 -1.42 -24.37
C TYR A 137 14.23 -2.33 -23.98
N PRO A 138 15.14 -2.01 -23.04
CA PRO A 138 16.24 -2.93 -22.72
C PRO A 138 15.77 -4.29 -22.18
N LEU A 139 14.59 -4.35 -21.55
CA LEU A 139 14.05 -5.59 -20.97
C LEU A 139 13.45 -6.52 -22.03
N HIS A 140 12.94 -5.98 -23.15
CA HIS A 140 12.33 -6.82 -24.19
C HIS A 140 13.36 -7.71 -24.92
N LEU A 141 14.64 -7.35 -24.84
CA LEU A 141 15.77 -8.09 -25.43
C LEU A 141 16.15 -9.35 -24.63
N LEU A 142 15.62 -9.51 -23.42
CA LEU A 142 15.92 -10.63 -22.54
C LEU A 142 14.86 -11.73 -22.65
N PRO A 143 15.20 -13.01 -22.36
CA PRO A 143 14.21 -14.08 -22.31
C PRO A 143 13.09 -13.75 -21.31
N PHE A 144 11.84 -13.85 -21.76
CA PHE A 144 10.68 -13.43 -20.95
C PHE A 144 10.62 -14.10 -19.58
N GLY A 145 10.92 -15.39 -19.49
CA GLY A 145 10.94 -16.12 -18.21
C GLY A 145 11.91 -15.52 -17.19
N LEU A 146 13.08 -15.05 -17.64
CA LEU A 146 14.05 -14.36 -16.79
C LEU A 146 13.52 -12.99 -16.36
N VAL A 147 12.95 -12.21 -17.28
CA VAL A 147 12.36 -10.91 -16.96
C VAL A 147 11.22 -11.07 -15.96
N GLY A 148 10.28 -11.98 -16.19
CA GLY A 148 9.16 -12.25 -15.28
C GLY A 148 9.62 -12.65 -13.87
N PHE A 149 10.66 -13.48 -13.76
CA PHE A 149 11.23 -13.87 -12.46
C PHE A 149 11.87 -12.69 -11.73
N LEU A 150 12.76 -11.96 -12.40
CA LEU A 150 13.41 -10.79 -11.82
C LEU A 150 12.40 -9.69 -11.48
N TRP A 151 11.36 -9.52 -12.31
CA TRP A 151 10.27 -8.59 -12.11
C TRP A 151 9.49 -8.91 -10.83
N GLN A 152 9.16 -10.19 -10.58
CA GLN A 152 8.53 -10.60 -9.32
C GLN A 152 9.41 -10.31 -8.11
N VAL A 153 10.69 -10.70 -8.15
CA VAL A 153 11.63 -10.42 -7.06
C VAL A 153 11.73 -8.91 -6.80
N ALA A 154 11.82 -8.11 -7.86
CA ALA A 154 11.87 -6.66 -7.78
C ALA A 154 10.57 -6.06 -7.21
N MET A 155 9.39 -6.59 -7.57
CA MET A 155 8.11 -6.13 -7.01
C MET A 155 8.01 -6.44 -5.51
N ILE A 156 8.47 -7.62 -5.06
CA ILE A 156 8.51 -7.97 -3.63
C ILE A 156 9.44 -7.01 -2.88
N ALA A 157 10.63 -6.75 -3.43
CA ALA A 157 11.57 -5.79 -2.86
C ALA A 157 10.99 -4.36 -2.83
N ALA A 158 10.28 -3.95 -3.88
CA ALA A 158 9.66 -2.64 -3.96
C ALA A 158 8.49 -2.47 -2.99
N LEU A 159 7.69 -3.53 -2.79
CA LEU A 159 6.64 -3.56 -1.76
C LEU A 159 7.26 -3.43 -0.37
N TYR A 160 8.28 -4.22 -0.06
CA TYR A 160 9.01 -4.11 1.21
C TYR A 160 9.60 -2.71 1.40
N GLY A 161 10.25 -2.15 0.38
CA GLY A 161 10.77 -0.79 0.38
C GLY A 161 9.68 0.25 0.67
N SER A 162 8.51 0.10 0.06
CA SER A 162 7.36 1.00 0.26
C SER A 162 6.84 0.96 1.70
N VAL A 163 6.73 -0.25 2.27
CA VAL A 163 6.38 -0.44 3.68
C VAL A 163 7.42 0.21 4.59
N ARG A 164 8.71 0.02 4.31
CA ARG A 164 9.80 0.63 5.08
C ARG A 164 9.79 2.15 5.02
N ILE A 165 9.61 2.74 3.84
CA ILE A 165 9.50 4.20 3.68
C ILE A 165 8.27 4.73 4.41
N SER A 166 7.14 4.01 4.34
CA SER A 166 5.92 4.36 5.08
C SER A 166 6.16 4.39 6.59
N GLN A 167 6.83 3.39 7.16
CA GLN A 167 7.24 3.40 8.58
C GLN A 167 8.13 4.60 8.92
N ARG A 168 9.04 5.00 8.03
CA ARG A 168 9.88 6.19 8.25
C ARG A 168 9.05 7.47 8.27
N LEU A 169 8.12 7.60 7.34
CA LEU A 169 7.22 8.76 7.27
C LEU A 169 6.28 8.83 8.49
N LEU A 170 5.98 7.69 9.11
CA LEU A 170 5.23 7.60 10.37
C LEU A 170 6.09 7.88 11.63
N GLY A 171 7.40 8.13 11.47
CA GLY A 171 8.30 8.43 12.58
C GLY A 171 8.80 7.19 13.35
N VAL A 172 8.66 5.97 12.81
CA VAL A 172 9.16 4.77 13.49
C VAL A 172 10.69 4.67 13.42
N GLN A 173 11.33 4.46 14.58
CA GLN A 173 12.78 4.47 14.76
C GLN A 173 13.50 3.33 14.00
N ARG A 174 14.81 3.53 13.74
CA ARG A 174 15.71 2.52 13.12
C ARG A 174 15.83 1.32 14.06
N GLY A 175 15.64 0.09 13.55
CA GLY A 175 15.92 -1.17 14.26
C GLY A 175 14.69 -1.95 14.74
N THR A 176 13.67 -1.28 15.30
CA THR A 176 12.60 -1.95 16.06
C THR A 176 11.43 -2.50 15.22
N ASP A 177 11.44 -2.30 13.89
CA ASP A 177 10.22 -2.40 13.07
C ASP A 177 10.37 -3.23 11.77
N GLN A 178 11.49 -3.94 11.60
CA GLN A 178 11.73 -4.79 10.43
C GLN A 178 10.77 -5.98 10.38
N ARG A 179 10.51 -6.60 11.52
CA ARG A 179 9.54 -7.71 11.64
C ARG A 179 8.13 -7.26 11.27
N VAL A 180 7.71 -6.08 11.72
CA VAL A 180 6.43 -5.50 11.32
C VAL A 180 6.39 -5.23 9.82
N ALA A 181 7.48 -4.74 9.24
CA ALA A 181 7.56 -4.56 7.79
C ALA A 181 7.46 -5.89 7.01
N MET A 182 8.12 -6.94 7.51
CA MET A 182 8.03 -8.29 6.95
C MET A 182 6.59 -8.82 7.02
N ALA A 183 5.91 -8.65 8.15
CA ALA A 183 4.51 -9.06 8.31
C ALA A 183 3.59 -8.26 7.37
N TRP A 184 3.74 -6.94 7.28
CA TRP A 184 3.00 -6.10 6.33
C TRP A 184 3.22 -6.55 4.89
N THR A 185 4.48 -6.78 4.51
CA THR A 185 4.83 -7.24 3.16
C THR A 185 4.23 -8.61 2.88
N ALA A 186 4.34 -9.56 3.82
CA ALA A 186 3.79 -10.90 3.69
C ALA A 186 2.27 -10.88 3.51
N ILE A 187 1.54 -10.11 4.34
CA ILE A 187 0.08 -10.03 4.29
C ILE A 187 -0.39 -9.26 3.05
N THR A 188 0.18 -8.09 2.79
CA THR A 188 -0.26 -7.23 1.69
C THR A 188 0.14 -7.75 0.32
N MET A 189 1.01 -8.74 0.22
CA MET A 189 1.24 -9.47 -1.03
C MET A 189 -0.03 -10.15 -1.56
N TRP A 190 -0.98 -10.47 -0.67
CA TRP A 190 -2.18 -11.24 -0.98
C TRP A 190 -3.47 -10.42 -1.07
N ILE A 191 -3.44 -9.14 -0.67
CA ILE A 191 -4.62 -8.29 -0.84
C ILE A 191 -4.84 -8.02 -2.32
N GLU A 192 -6.10 -7.90 -2.73
CA GLU A 192 -6.52 -7.82 -4.13
C GLU A 192 -5.70 -6.85 -5.00
N PRO A 193 -5.41 -5.59 -4.60
CA PRO A 193 -4.59 -4.70 -5.42
C PRO A 193 -3.21 -5.28 -5.73
N LEU A 194 -2.52 -5.84 -4.75
CA LEU A 194 -1.13 -6.30 -4.91
C LEU A 194 -1.10 -7.67 -5.56
N ARG A 195 -2.03 -8.58 -5.20
CA ARG A 195 -2.20 -9.86 -5.87
C ARG A 195 -2.34 -9.65 -7.38
N ASN A 196 -3.22 -8.74 -7.80
CA ASN A 196 -3.39 -8.41 -9.21
C ASN A 196 -2.14 -7.75 -9.83
N ASN A 197 -1.37 -6.96 -9.06
CA ASN A 197 -0.09 -6.44 -9.59
C ASN A 197 0.90 -7.57 -9.87
N PHE A 198 1.04 -8.53 -8.97
CA PHE A 198 1.91 -9.67 -9.17
C PHE A 198 1.41 -10.58 -10.31
N ASP A 199 0.10 -10.82 -10.41
CA ASP A 199 -0.49 -11.69 -11.41
C ASP A 199 -0.34 -11.14 -12.84
N TYR A 200 -0.43 -9.81 -12.99
CA TYR A 200 -0.32 -9.15 -14.29
C TYR A 200 1.08 -8.63 -14.59
N GLY A 201 1.98 -8.56 -13.61
CA GLY A 201 3.31 -7.96 -13.77
C GLY A 201 3.27 -6.43 -13.86
N GLN A 202 2.37 -5.79 -13.13
CA GLN A 202 2.15 -4.34 -13.18
C GLN A 202 3.31 -3.51 -12.61
N ILE A 203 3.46 -2.29 -13.13
CA ILE A 203 4.51 -1.35 -12.67
C ILE A 203 4.13 -0.53 -11.43
N ASN A 204 2.87 -0.56 -10.99
CA ASN A 204 2.35 0.42 -10.01
C ASN A 204 3.07 0.38 -8.66
N VAL A 205 3.55 -0.78 -8.21
CA VAL A 205 4.30 -0.91 -6.95
C VAL A 205 5.62 -0.13 -7.01
N PHE A 206 6.30 -0.14 -8.17
CA PHE A 206 7.53 0.63 -8.37
C PHE A 206 7.26 2.14 -8.41
N LEU A 207 6.17 2.55 -9.07
CA LEU A 207 5.77 3.96 -9.12
C LEU A 207 5.38 4.48 -7.72
N MET A 208 4.63 3.68 -6.96
CA MET A 208 4.31 3.98 -5.56
C MET A 208 5.58 4.13 -4.72
N LEU A 209 6.54 3.21 -4.85
CA LEU A 209 7.83 3.31 -4.16
C LEU A 209 8.56 4.61 -4.53
N GLY A 210 8.61 4.94 -5.82
CA GLY A 210 9.25 6.16 -6.33
C GLY A 210 8.62 7.43 -5.75
N VAL A 211 7.28 7.52 -5.72
CA VAL A 211 6.57 8.67 -5.13
C VAL A 211 6.75 8.71 -3.61
N LEU A 212 6.63 7.58 -2.90
CA LEU A 212 6.91 7.51 -1.46
C LEU A 212 8.33 8.01 -1.15
N TRP A 213 9.32 7.60 -1.95
CA TRP A 213 10.69 8.07 -1.82
C TRP A 213 10.81 9.57 -2.12
N ALA A 214 10.13 10.06 -3.16
CA ALA A 214 10.08 11.48 -3.51
C ALA A 214 9.56 12.34 -2.35
N ILE A 215 8.58 11.85 -1.59
CA ILE A 215 8.02 12.55 -0.42
C ILE A 215 8.91 12.38 0.82
N TYR A 216 9.58 11.24 0.96
CA TYR A 216 10.52 10.98 2.03
C TYR A 216 11.77 11.86 1.97
N THR A 217 12.34 12.05 0.77
CA THR A 217 13.51 12.91 0.60
C THR A 217 13.18 14.40 0.78
N THR A 218 14.12 15.16 1.33
CA THR A 218 14.05 16.62 1.45
C THR A 218 14.62 17.34 0.23
N ARG A 219 15.40 16.64 -0.61
CA ARG A 219 16.06 17.21 -1.80
C ARG A 219 15.03 17.47 -2.90
N TRP A 220 14.79 18.74 -3.21
CA TRP A 220 13.78 19.15 -4.19
C TRP A 220 14.01 18.57 -5.59
N TRP A 221 15.26 18.51 -6.05
CA TRP A 221 15.60 17.99 -7.38
C TRP A 221 15.34 16.49 -7.49
N LEU A 222 15.65 15.72 -6.43
CA LEU A 222 15.41 14.28 -6.41
C LEU A 222 13.91 13.99 -6.33
N THR A 223 13.16 14.76 -5.54
CA THR A 223 11.69 14.70 -5.53
C THR A 223 11.13 14.96 -6.94
N GLY A 224 11.57 16.03 -7.60
CA GLY A 224 11.10 16.37 -8.94
C GLY A 224 11.47 15.32 -9.98
N LEU A 225 12.70 14.80 -9.94
CA LEU A 225 13.16 13.71 -10.81
C LEU A 225 12.28 12.46 -10.68
N LEU A 226 12.07 11.98 -9.45
CA LEU A 226 11.29 10.77 -9.20
C LEU A 226 9.84 10.92 -9.65
N VAL A 227 9.18 12.05 -9.34
CA VAL A 227 7.80 12.31 -9.75
C VAL A 227 7.68 12.50 -11.26
N GLY A 228 8.60 13.25 -11.87
CA GLY A 228 8.60 13.52 -13.32
C GLY A 228 8.83 12.26 -14.15
N VAL A 229 9.83 11.46 -13.80
CA VAL A 229 10.11 10.16 -14.47
C VAL A 229 8.94 9.21 -14.29
N ALA A 230 8.40 9.07 -13.08
CA ALA A 230 7.25 8.22 -12.81
C ALA A 230 6.03 8.64 -13.65
N SER A 231 5.78 9.94 -13.77
CA SER A 231 4.71 10.52 -14.60
C SER A 231 4.92 10.28 -16.10
N GLY A 232 6.19 10.29 -16.54
CA GLY A 232 6.56 9.94 -17.91
C GLY A 232 6.31 8.45 -18.23
N ILE A 233 6.50 7.55 -17.26
CA ILE A 233 6.24 6.11 -17.44
C ILE A 233 4.73 5.80 -17.41
N LYS A 234 3.97 6.48 -16.55
CA LYS A 234 2.52 6.35 -16.44
C LYS A 234 1.98 7.68 -15.93
N LEU A 235 0.88 8.20 -16.46
CA LEU A 235 0.43 9.54 -16.05
C LEU A 235 -0.08 9.63 -14.60
N THR A 236 -0.43 8.50 -13.97
CA THR A 236 -1.05 8.49 -12.63
C THR A 236 -0.23 9.20 -11.53
N PRO A 237 1.11 9.07 -11.43
CA PRO A 237 1.91 9.78 -10.43
C PRO A 237 1.94 11.30 -10.60
N ALA A 238 1.45 11.86 -11.71
CA ALA A 238 1.39 13.31 -11.92
C ALA A 238 0.53 14.02 -10.85
N ILE A 239 -0.43 13.29 -10.24
CA ILE A 239 -1.23 13.80 -9.12
C ILE A 239 -0.37 14.20 -7.91
N ALA A 240 0.82 13.62 -7.75
CA ALA A 240 1.78 14.02 -6.71
C ALA A 240 2.24 15.49 -6.89
N GLY A 241 2.12 16.07 -8.08
CA GLY A 241 2.31 17.50 -8.29
C GLY A 241 1.34 18.35 -7.47
N VAL A 242 0.07 17.92 -7.34
CA VAL A 242 -0.95 18.57 -6.48
C VAL A 242 -0.51 18.52 -5.02
N TYR A 243 0.01 17.37 -4.57
CA TYR A 243 0.60 17.26 -3.23
C TYR A 243 1.74 18.27 -3.04
N LEU A 244 2.69 18.33 -3.97
CA LEU A 244 3.87 19.21 -3.86
C LEU A 244 3.47 20.69 -3.82
N VAL A 245 2.52 21.10 -4.65
CA VAL A 245 1.94 22.46 -4.62
C VAL A 245 1.22 22.71 -3.29
N GLY A 246 0.42 21.75 -2.83
CA GLY A 246 -0.32 21.84 -1.56
C GLY A 246 0.59 21.97 -0.33
N VAL A 247 1.76 21.32 -0.32
CA VAL A 247 2.79 21.50 0.71
C VAL A 247 3.80 22.61 0.39
N ARG A 248 3.52 23.43 -0.64
CA ARG A 248 4.33 24.59 -1.06
C ARG A 248 5.78 24.26 -1.46
N ARG A 249 6.04 23.03 -1.92
CA ARG A 249 7.33 22.61 -2.48
C ARG A 249 7.42 22.96 -3.97
N PHE A 250 7.25 24.24 -4.30
CA PHE A 250 7.11 24.72 -5.69
C PHE A 250 8.32 24.38 -6.56
N ALA A 251 9.55 24.45 -6.04
CA ALA A 251 10.74 24.07 -6.79
C ALA A 251 10.72 22.58 -7.21
N ALA A 252 10.27 21.69 -6.32
CA ALA A 252 10.14 20.28 -6.64
C ALA A 252 9.01 20.04 -7.66
N ALA A 253 7.88 20.76 -7.54
CA ALA A 253 6.76 20.67 -8.48
C ALA A 253 7.17 21.15 -9.89
N ALA A 254 7.80 22.33 -9.98
CA ALA A 254 8.31 22.86 -11.24
C ALA A 254 9.35 21.91 -11.87
N PHE A 255 10.28 21.39 -11.07
CA PHE A 255 11.27 20.44 -11.57
C PHE A 255 10.66 19.10 -12.01
N SER A 256 9.60 18.61 -11.34
CA SER A 256 8.88 17.44 -11.83
C SER A 256 8.21 17.67 -13.19
N ALA A 257 7.68 18.86 -13.43
CA ALA A 257 7.13 19.22 -14.74
C ALA A 257 8.24 19.26 -15.80
N VAL A 258 9.39 19.89 -15.50
CA VAL A 258 10.56 19.92 -16.40
C VAL A 258 11.01 18.50 -16.76
N VAL A 259 11.16 17.62 -15.77
CA VAL A 259 11.57 16.23 -16.00
C VAL A 259 10.52 15.48 -16.81
N PHE A 260 9.23 15.65 -16.51
CA PHE A 260 8.15 15.05 -17.30
C PHE A 260 8.22 15.50 -18.76
N PHE A 261 8.32 16.80 -19.04
CA PHE A 261 8.46 17.29 -20.41
C PHE A 261 9.75 16.83 -21.09
N ALA A 262 10.84 16.64 -20.35
CA ALA A 262 12.05 16.02 -20.88
C ALA A 262 11.82 14.56 -21.29
N THR A 263 11.01 13.79 -20.56
CA THR A 263 10.62 12.43 -20.98
C THR A 263 9.78 12.43 -22.26
N VAL A 264 8.91 13.43 -22.43
CA VAL A 264 8.12 13.63 -23.66
C VAL A 264 9.02 14.01 -24.83
N ALA A 265 9.96 14.94 -24.62
CA ALA A 265 10.92 15.34 -25.65
C ALA A 265 11.80 14.18 -26.10
N LEU A 266 12.34 13.40 -25.15
CA LEU A 266 13.11 12.19 -25.46
C LEU A 266 12.28 11.17 -26.24
N SER A 267 11.00 11.02 -25.88
CA SER A 267 10.10 10.15 -26.63
C SER A 267 9.87 10.62 -28.06
N ALA A 268 9.70 11.93 -28.27
CA ALA A 268 9.53 12.49 -29.61
C ALA A 268 10.77 12.25 -30.49
N LEU A 269 11.97 12.26 -29.90
CA LEU A 269 13.21 11.93 -30.60
C LEU A 269 13.30 10.44 -31.00
N ILE A 270 12.73 9.53 -30.21
CA ILE A 270 12.86 8.08 -30.42
C ILE A 270 11.71 7.54 -31.28
N VAL A 271 10.46 7.86 -30.93
CA VAL A 271 9.26 7.29 -31.59
C VAL A 271 8.53 8.27 -32.51
N GLY A 272 9.05 9.49 -32.67
CA GLY A 272 8.52 10.49 -33.62
C GLY A 272 7.08 10.91 -33.32
N ASP A 273 6.27 10.98 -34.39
CA ASP A 273 4.87 11.46 -34.35
C ASP A 273 3.96 10.61 -33.45
N GLN A 274 4.34 9.37 -33.12
CA GLN A 274 3.62 8.57 -32.12
C GLN A 274 3.55 9.28 -30.75
N THR A 275 4.55 10.11 -30.43
CA THR A 275 4.51 10.93 -29.22
C THR A 275 3.39 11.96 -29.27
N ARG A 276 3.26 12.68 -30.39
CA ARG A 276 2.17 13.64 -30.58
C ARG A 276 0.82 12.93 -30.54
N TYR A 277 0.67 11.87 -31.34
CA TYR A 277 -0.55 11.07 -31.43
C TYR A 277 -1.05 10.58 -30.06
N TYR A 278 -0.15 10.17 -29.17
CA TYR A 278 -0.52 9.83 -27.80
C TYR A 278 -1.19 10.98 -27.07
N PHE A 279 -0.56 12.16 -27.05
CA PHE A 279 -1.04 13.31 -26.27
C PHE A 279 -2.24 14.03 -26.90
N THR A 280 -2.46 13.88 -28.21
CA THR A 280 -3.58 14.54 -28.92
C THR A 280 -4.81 13.68 -29.08
N ASP A 281 -4.64 12.40 -29.44
CA ASP A 281 -5.74 11.53 -29.87
C ASP A 281 -6.03 10.41 -28.87
N LEU A 282 -4.98 9.83 -28.28
CA LEU A 282 -5.13 8.70 -27.36
C LEU A 282 -5.38 9.13 -25.91
N LEU A 283 -4.84 10.28 -25.51
CA LEU A 283 -4.95 10.82 -24.16
C LEU A 283 -6.40 11.27 -23.90
N GLY A 284 -7.20 10.36 -23.34
CA GLY A 284 -8.61 10.59 -23.03
C GLY A 284 -9.57 9.62 -23.71
N ASP A 285 -9.12 8.86 -24.71
CA ASP A 285 -9.94 7.82 -25.34
C ASP A 285 -10.01 6.56 -24.46
N ALA A 286 -10.90 6.62 -23.48
CA ALA A 286 -11.11 5.51 -22.55
C ALA A 286 -11.64 4.23 -23.23
N ARG A 287 -12.23 4.32 -24.44
CA ARG A 287 -12.70 3.14 -25.19
C ARG A 287 -11.56 2.23 -25.59
N ARG A 288 -10.37 2.79 -25.85
CA ARG A 288 -9.15 2.05 -26.17
C ARG A 288 -8.54 1.36 -24.96
N VAL A 289 -8.80 1.86 -23.75
CA VAL A 289 -8.14 1.37 -22.53
C VAL A 289 -8.80 0.10 -21.99
N GLY A 290 -10.11 -0.05 -22.12
CA GLY A 290 -10.80 -1.28 -21.73
C GLY A 290 -12.24 -1.10 -21.25
N PRO A 291 -12.85 -2.17 -20.69
CA PRO A 291 -14.24 -2.16 -20.27
C PRO A 291 -14.46 -1.23 -19.07
N ILE A 292 -14.99 -0.03 -19.33
CA ILE A 292 -15.11 1.05 -18.35
C ILE A 292 -15.96 0.66 -17.13
N ALA A 293 -17.02 -0.14 -17.31
CA ALA A 293 -17.97 -0.44 -16.24
C ALA A 293 -17.73 -1.78 -15.52
N THR A 294 -16.66 -2.51 -15.84
CA THR A 294 -16.30 -3.72 -15.09
C THR A 294 -16.17 -3.46 -13.58
N SER A 295 -16.51 -4.46 -12.75
CA SER A 295 -16.50 -4.31 -11.29
C SER A 295 -15.14 -3.91 -10.73
N ILE A 296 -14.04 -4.27 -11.39
CA ILE A 296 -12.69 -3.92 -10.91
C ILE A 296 -12.27 -2.48 -11.24
N ASN A 297 -13.02 -1.73 -12.07
CA ASN A 297 -12.82 -0.29 -12.21
C ASN A 297 -13.51 0.47 -11.07
N GLN A 298 -12.73 0.98 -10.13
CA GLN A 298 -13.15 1.68 -8.92
C GLN A 298 -12.99 3.21 -9.03
N SER A 299 -13.15 3.78 -10.24
CA SER A 299 -13.30 5.22 -10.47
C SER A 299 -14.75 5.67 -10.39
N TRP A 300 -15.00 6.98 -10.21
CA TRP A 300 -16.37 7.53 -10.29
C TRP A 300 -17.05 7.28 -11.64
N ARG A 301 -16.32 7.44 -12.75
CA ARG A 301 -16.85 7.11 -14.09
C ARG A 301 -17.31 5.66 -14.15
N GLY A 302 -16.45 4.70 -13.76
CA GLY A 302 -16.80 3.29 -13.76
C GLY A 302 -17.99 2.97 -12.85
N GLY A 303 -18.00 3.51 -11.63
CA GLY A 303 -19.08 3.32 -10.65
C GLY A 303 -20.43 3.83 -11.16
N ILE A 304 -20.46 5.06 -11.67
CA ILE A 304 -21.69 5.67 -12.18
C ILE A 304 -22.15 4.96 -13.45
N SER A 305 -21.24 4.58 -14.36
CA SER A 305 -21.60 3.80 -15.55
C SER A 305 -22.30 2.48 -15.20
N ARG A 306 -21.87 1.79 -14.12
CA ARG A 306 -22.54 0.57 -13.63
C ARG A 306 -23.97 0.83 -13.16
N ILE A 307 -24.21 1.95 -12.48
CA ILE A 307 -25.54 2.31 -11.98
C ILE A 307 -26.47 2.70 -13.14
N LEU A 308 -25.96 3.46 -14.11
CA LEU A 308 -26.74 3.96 -15.24
C LEU A 308 -26.99 2.90 -16.33
N GLY A 309 -26.15 1.86 -16.40
CA GLY A 309 -26.26 0.81 -17.42
C GLY A 309 -25.62 1.14 -18.76
N TYR A 310 -24.96 2.30 -18.90
CA TYR A 310 -24.19 2.73 -20.06
C TYR A 310 -22.94 3.53 -19.63
N ASP A 311 -22.00 3.81 -20.55
CA ASP A 311 -20.81 4.61 -20.22
C ASP A 311 -21.20 6.08 -19.94
N ALA A 312 -21.07 6.48 -18.69
CA ALA A 312 -21.41 7.82 -18.21
C ALA A 312 -20.42 8.91 -18.67
N GLY A 313 -19.28 8.55 -19.25
CA GLY A 313 -18.24 9.50 -19.65
C GLY A 313 -17.84 10.43 -18.49
N PHE A 314 -17.63 11.71 -18.79
CA PHE A 314 -17.56 12.78 -17.80
C PHE A 314 -18.88 13.57 -17.77
N SER A 315 -20.01 12.86 -17.67
CA SER A 315 -21.33 13.47 -17.50
C SER A 315 -21.39 14.39 -16.26
N PRO A 316 -22.38 15.30 -16.18
CA PRO A 316 -22.56 16.16 -15.02
C PRO A 316 -22.60 15.41 -13.68
N LEU A 317 -23.13 14.18 -13.65
CA LEU A 317 -23.15 13.34 -12.45
C LEU A 317 -21.74 12.90 -12.02
N VAL A 318 -20.90 12.48 -12.98
CA VAL A 318 -19.50 12.09 -12.73
C VAL A 318 -18.70 13.31 -12.27
N LEU A 319 -18.84 14.45 -12.94
CA LEU A 319 -18.17 15.70 -12.56
C LEU A 319 -18.62 16.20 -11.19
N GLY A 320 -19.91 16.11 -10.87
CA GLY A 320 -20.46 16.43 -9.56
C GLY A 320 -19.88 15.54 -8.46
N ALA A 321 -19.79 14.23 -8.69
CA ALA A 321 -19.17 13.29 -7.75
C ALA A 321 -17.68 13.60 -7.52
N ILE A 322 -16.93 13.89 -8.59
CA ILE A 322 -15.52 14.31 -8.51
C ILE A 322 -15.39 15.62 -7.72
N ALA A 323 -16.25 16.62 -7.97
CA ALA A 323 -16.23 17.89 -7.26
C ALA A 323 -16.51 17.70 -5.75
N VAL A 324 -17.48 16.86 -5.39
CA VAL A 324 -17.75 16.50 -3.98
C VAL A 324 -16.54 15.81 -3.35
N THR A 325 -15.91 14.87 -4.05
CA THR A 325 -14.67 14.25 -3.58
C THR A 325 -13.54 15.26 -3.44
N ALA A 326 -13.40 16.23 -4.34
CA ALA A 326 -12.39 17.27 -4.26
C ALA A 326 -12.59 18.15 -3.01
N VAL A 327 -13.82 18.61 -2.75
CA VAL A 327 -14.16 19.36 -1.52
C VAL A 327 -13.81 18.53 -0.29
N LEU A 328 -14.21 17.27 -0.28
CA LEU A 328 -13.94 16.38 0.85
C LEU A 328 -12.44 16.11 1.04
N ALA A 329 -11.68 15.94 -0.05
CA ALA A 329 -10.23 15.80 -0.02
C ALA A 329 -9.56 17.06 0.52
N VAL A 330 -10.02 18.26 0.17
CA VAL A 330 -9.53 19.51 0.76
C VAL A 330 -9.84 19.58 2.26
N LEU A 331 -11.03 19.17 2.69
CA LEU A 331 -11.38 19.12 4.11
C LEU A 331 -10.52 18.10 4.87
N ALA A 332 -10.31 16.92 4.30
CA ALA A 332 -9.43 15.89 4.85
C ALA A 332 -7.97 16.37 4.91
N TRP A 333 -7.47 17.01 3.85
CA TRP A 333 -6.14 17.61 3.79
C TRP A 333 -5.91 18.63 4.91
N ARG A 334 -6.88 19.52 5.13
CA ARG A 334 -6.82 20.53 6.21
C ARG A 334 -6.91 19.92 7.61
N ALA A 335 -7.51 18.73 7.73
CA ALA A 335 -7.62 18.00 8.99
C ALA A 335 -6.36 17.20 9.34
N VAL A 336 -5.51 16.89 8.36
CA VAL A 336 -4.21 16.22 8.55
C VAL A 336 -3.16 17.25 8.97
N ASP A 337 -2.36 16.90 9.98
CA ASP A 337 -1.31 17.77 10.50
C ASP A 337 -0.34 18.23 9.39
N SER A 338 0.16 19.46 9.51
CA SER A 338 1.02 20.05 8.49
C SER A 338 2.31 19.25 8.25
N SER A 339 2.83 18.59 9.29
CA SER A 339 4.04 17.76 9.28
C SER A 339 3.79 16.31 8.82
N ASP A 340 2.53 15.86 8.80
CA ASP A 340 2.14 14.51 8.39
C ASP A 340 2.11 14.39 6.85
N ARG A 341 3.32 14.20 6.31
CA ARG A 341 3.55 14.08 4.86
C ARG A 341 2.82 12.90 4.25
N LEU A 342 2.74 11.77 4.95
CA LEU A 342 2.12 10.54 4.45
C LEU A 342 0.60 10.68 4.38
N GLY A 343 -0.04 11.15 5.45
CA GLY A 343 -1.48 11.36 5.46
C GLY A 343 -1.95 12.31 4.35
N LYS A 344 -1.21 13.41 4.15
CA LYS A 344 -1.47 14.36 3.06
C LYS A 344 -1.32 13.74 1.67
N LEU A 345 -0.27 12.94 1.45
CA LEU A 345 -0.09 12.22 0.18
C LEU A 345 -1.27 11.28 -0.07
N LEU A 346 -1.65 10.48 0.93
CA LEU A 346 -2.73 9.50 0.79
C LEU A 346 -4.09 10.12 0.47
N VAL A 347 -4.40 11.31 1.03
CA VAL A 347 -5.60 12.07 0.65
C VAL A 347 -5.59 12.44 -0.84
N VAL A 348 -4.44 12.89 -1.35
CA VAL A 348 -4.27 13.27 -2.77
C VAL A 348 -4.35 12.04 -3.68
N GLU A 349 -3.70 10.93 -3.31
CA GLU A 349 -3.74 9.69 -4.10
C GLU A 349 -5.14 9.08 -4.15
N MET A 350 -5.88 9.09 -3.04
CA MET A 350 -7.28 8.65 -3.03
C MET A 350 -8.17 9.52 -3.93
N PHE A 351 -7.97 10.84 -3.90
CA PHE A 351 -8.66 11.74 -4.82
C PHE A 351 -8.32 11.41 -6.28
N GLY A 352 -7.02 11.26 -6.60
CA GLY A 352 -6.52 10.89 -7.91
C GLY A 352 -7.15 9.60 -8.46
N LEU A 353 -7.23 8.55 -7.62
CA LEU A 353 -7.85 7.28 -7.97
C LEU A 353 -9.35 7.42 -8.27
N LEU A 354 -10.08 8.22 -7.49
CA LEU A 354 -11.52 8.40 -7.71
C LEU A 354 -11.83 9.27 -8.94
N MET A 355 -11.00 10.28 -9.23
CA MET A 355 -11.21 11.19 -10.37
C MET A 355 -10.73 10.64 -11.71
N SER A 356 -9.80 9.67 -11.70
CA SER A 356 -9.26 9.06 -12.92
C SER A 356 -10.38 8.51 -13.81
N PRO A 357 -10.28 8.57 -15.15
CA PRO A 357 -11.24 7.92 -16.04
C PRO A 357 -11.40 6.42 -15.73
N ILE A 358 -10.31 5.77 -15.33
CA ILE A 358 -10.25 4.35 -14.98
C ILE A 358 -9.28 4.15 -13.81
N SER A 359 -9.74 3.45 -12.78
CA SER A 359 -8.94 3.04 -11.63
C SER A 359 -9.20 1.58 -11.31
N TRP A 360 -8.54 0.71 -12.05
CA TRP A 360 -8.52 -0.73 -11.78
C TRP A 360 -8.07 -1.03 -10.35
N THR A 361 -8.53 -2.14 -9.76
CA THR A 361 -8.14 -2.52 -8.39
C THR A 361 -6.62 -2.58 -8.19
N HIS A 362 -5.85 -2.95 -9.20
CA HIS A 362 -4.38 -2.95 -9.14
C HIS A 362 -3.76 -1.52 -9.12
N HIS A 363 -4.50 -0.45 -9.43
CA HIS A 363 -4.03 0.93 -9.21
C HIS A 363 -4.08 1.34 -7.72
N TRP A 364 -4.86 0.64 -6.90
CA TRP A 364 -5.06 0.94 -5.48
C TRP A 364 -3.92 0.42 -4.57
N VAL A 365 -2.69 0.34 -5.08
CA VAL A 365 -1.50 -0.06 -4.29
C VAL A 365 -1.29 0.83 -3.05
N TRP A 366 -1.76 2.08 -3.14
CA TRP A 366 -1.80 3.06 -2.05
C TRP A 366 -2.58 2.62 -0.81
N LEU A 367 -3.42 1.59 -0.92
CA LEU A 367 -4.10 1.02 0.25
C LEU A 367 -3.12 0.44 1.27
N VAL A 368 -1.91 0.01 0.87
CA VAL A 368 -0.87 -0.46 1.79
C VAL A 368 -0.42 0.67 2.73
N PRO A 369 0.17 1.79 2.23
CA PRO A 369 0.52 2.91 3.10
C PRO A 369 -0.71 3.53 3.79
N LEU A 370 -1.89 3.52 3.17
CA LEU A 370 -3.12 4.00 3.82
C LEU A 370 -3.47 3.20 5.06
N MET A 371 -3.55 1.87 4.97
CA MET A 371 -3.88 1.02 6.11
C MET A 371 -2.83 1.15 7.21
N MET A 372 -1.54 1.22 6.84
CA MET A 372 -0.47 1.49 7.80
C MET A 372 -0.67 2.82 8.52
N TRP A 373 -0.99 3.89 7.79
CA TRP A 373 -1.25 5.21 8.36
C TRP A 373 -2.50 5.24 9.25
N LEU A 374 -3.58 4.57 8.85
CA LEU A 374 -4.81 4.47 9.63
C LEU A 374 -4.63 3.68 10.94
N ILE A 375 -3.84 2.59 10.92
CA ILE A 375 -3.65 1.67 12.05
C ILE A 375 -2.52 2.12 12.99
N HIS A 376 -1.44 2.68 12.43
CA HIS A 376 -0.22 3.01 13.19
C HIS A 376 0.07 4.51 13.27
N GLY A 377 -0.60 5.34 12.49
CA GLY A 377 -0.30 6.76 12.37
C GLY A 377 -0.78 7.64 13.54
N PRO A 378 -0.67 8.98 13.36
CA PRO A 378 -0.93 9.95 14.43
C PRO A 378 -2.37 9.89 14.98
N LEU A 379 -3.33 9.53 14.13
CA LEU A 379 -4.76 9.52 14.47
C LEU A 379 -5.29 8.14 14.88
N ARG A 380 -4.41 7.14 15.07
CA ARG A 380 -4.78 5.73 15.33
C ARG A 380 -5.67 5.50 16.55
N GLN A 381 -5.67 6.41 17.53
CA GLN A 381 -6.48 6.27 18.74
C GLN A 381 -7.98 6.50 18.49
N ARG A 382 -8.34 7.03 17.32
CA ARG A 382 -9.73 7.27 16.94
C ARG A 382 -10.33 5.98 16.39
N ALA A 383 -11.46 5.55 16.97
CA ALA A 383 -12.15 4.33 16.55
C ALA A 383 -12.43 4.29 15.04
N GLY A 384 -12.89 5.41 14.46
CA GLY A 384 -13.15 5.51 13.01
C GLY A 384 -11.92 5.22 12.14
N MET A 385 -10.72 5.63 12.56
CA MET A 385 -9.48 5.36 11.81
C MET A 385 -9.13 3.88 11.84
N ARG A 386 -9.27 3.23 13.00
CA ARG A 386 -9.04 1.78 13.13
C ARG A 386 -10.07 0.97 12.36
N ILE A 387 -11.34 1.35 12.41
CA ILE A 387 -12.42 0.70 11.66
C ILE A 387 -12.14 0.82 10.16
N ALA A 388 -11.77 2.01 9.68
CA ALA A 388 -11.39 2.19 8.27
C ALA A 388 -10.17 1.33 7.90
N GLY A 389 -9.10 1.35 8.71
CA GLY A 389 -7.87 0.60 8.42
C GLY A 389 -8.08 -0.91 8.36
N TRP A 390 -8.72 -1.49 9.38
CA TRP A 390 -9.01 -2.93 9.41
C TRP A 390 -10.13 -3.33 8.44
N GLY A 391 -11.09 -2.44 8.19
CA GLY A 391 -12.14 -2.62 7.20
C GLY A 391 -11.59 -2.71 5.78
N TRP A 392 -10.63 -1.85 5.43
CA TRP A 392 -9.88 -1.96 4.16
C TRP A 392 -9.13 -3.27 4.06
N LEU A 393 -8.47 -3.72 5.13
CA LEU A 393 -7.76 -4.99 5.11
C LEU A 393 -8.72 -6.15 4.85
N ALA A 394 -9.84 -6.22 5.57
CA ALA A 394 -10.86 -7.24 5.38
C ALA A 394 -11.43 -7.21 3.95
N LEU A 395 -11.82 -6.02 3.47
CA LEU A 395 -12.38 -5.82 2.13
C LEU A 395 -11.42 -6.30 1.03
N THR A 396 -10.13 -5.94 1.14
CA THR A 396 -9.13 -6.24 0.11
C THR A 396 -8.60 -7.67 0.20
N ILE A 397 -8.62 -8.31 1.37
CA ILE A 397 -8.37 -9.77 1.49
C ILE A 397 -9.50 -10.56 0.85
N VAL A 398 -10.76 -10.18 1.09
CA VAL A 398 -11.92 -10.83 0.46
C VAL A 398 -11.91 -10.62 -1.06
N GLY A 399 -11.47 -9.44 -1.53
CA GLY A 399 -11.38 -9.14 -2.96
C GLY A 399 -12.76 -9.00 -3.60
N VAL A 400 -13.65 -8.22 -2.98
CA VAL A 400 -15.06 -8.09 -3.39
C VAL A 400 -15.22 -7.69 -4.88
N PRO A 401 -14.53 -6.65 -5.41
CA PRO A 401 -14.59 -6.34 -6.84
C PRO A 401 -14.22 -7.51 -7.76
N TRP A 402 -13.19 -8.28 -7.42
CA TRP A 402 -12.79 -9.50 -8.13
C TRP A 402 -13.86 -10.59 -8.04
N LEU A 403 -14.45 -10.85 -6.87
CA LEU A 403 -15.56 -11.80 -6.74
C LEU A 403 -16.76 -11.42 -7.62
N LEU A 404 -17.03 -10.13 -7.74
CA LEU A 404 -18.11 -9.61 -8.59
C LEU A 404 -17.82 -9.73 -10.09
N LEU A 405 -16.60 -10.09 -10.51
CA LEU A 405 -16.34 -10.47 -11.91
C LEU A 405 -17.03 -11.78 -12.27
N PHE A 406 -17.07 -12.76 -11.36
CA PHE A 406 -17.76 -14.04 -11.60
C PHE A 406 -19.28 -13.90 -11.68
N ALA A 407 -19.83 -12.80 -11.16
CA ALA A 407 -21.24 -12.45 -11.28
C ALA A 407 -21.54 -11.63 -12.54
N GLN A 408 -20.54 -11.31 -13.37
CA GLN A 408 -20.73 -10.65 -14.66
C GLN A 408 -20.82 -11.67 -15.78
N PRO A 409 -21.82 -11.59 -16.67
CA PRO A 409 -21.89 -12.48 -17.83
C PRO A 409 -20.66 -12.32 -18.75
N ASN A 410 -20.18 -11.09 -18.93
CA ASN A 410 -18.90 -10.78 -19.55
C ASN A 410 -18.41 -9.40 -19.06
N ILE A 411 -17.11 -9.12 -19.24
CA ILE A 411 -16.48 -7.89 -18.73
C ILE A 411 -16.93 -6.61 -19.44
N TRP A 412 -17.48 -6.72 -20.65
CA TRP A 412 -17.93 -5.58 -21.47
C TRP A 412 -19.36 -5.15 -21.15
N GLN A 413 -20.16 -6.04 -20.55
CA GLN A 413 -21.54 -5.76 -20.22
C GLN A 413 -21.64 -4.73 -19.09
N ILE A 414 -22.14 -3.54 -19.43
CA ILE A 414 -22.34 -2.46 -18.48
C ILE A 414 -23.58 -2.73 -17.61
N SER A 415 -24.74 -2.87 -18.25
CA SER A 415 -26.02 -3.09 -17.59
C SER A 415 -26.06 -4.40 -16.81
N ARG A 416 -26.49 -4.32 -15.54
CA ARG A 416 -26.52 -5.43 -14.59
C ARG A 416 -27.57 -5.16 -13.51
N PRO A 417 -28.02 -6.20 -12.76
CA PRO A 417 -28.92 -6.00 -11.62
C PRO A 417 -28.39 -4.95 -10.64
N TRP A 418 -29.29 -4.09 -10.14
CA TRP A 418 -28.92 -2.93 -9.33
C TRP A 418 -28.02 -3.31 -8.14
N TYR A 419 -28.31 -4.40 -7.43
CA TYR A 419 -27.54 -4.81 -6.25
C TYR A 419 -26.07 -5.16 -6.60
N LEU A 420 -25.80 -5.73 -7.78
CA LEU A 420 -24.43 -5.97 -8.26
C LEU A 420 -23.75 -4.67 -8.68
N ALA A 421 -24.50 -3.75 -9.30
CA ALA A 421 -23.99 -2.43 -9.65
C ALA A 421 -23.55 -1.66 -8.40
N TRP A 422 -24.41 -1.59 -7.38
CA TRP A 422 -24.13 -0.93 -6.11
C TRP A 422 -23.03 -1.63 -5.29
N ALA A 423 -23.02 -2.97 -5.23
CA ALA A 423 -21.95 -3.72 -4.57
C ALA A 423 -20.57 -3.45 -5.20
N ALA A 424 -20.52 -3.20 -6.51
CA ALA A 424 -19.29 -2.87 -7.22
C ALA A 424 -18.81 -1.42 -7.01
N LEU A 425 -19.46 -0.60 -6.17
CA LEU A 425 -18.96 0.71 -5.73
C LEU A 425 -18.13 0.61 -4.43
N VAL A 426 -17.82 -0.60 -3.96
CA VAL A 426 -17.30 -0.81 -2.60
C VAL A 426 -16.00 -0.06 -2.27
N TYR A 427 -15.02 0.06 -3.19
CA TYR A 427 -13.83 0.88 -2.91
C TYR A 427 -14.16 2.37 -2.95
N ILE A 428 -15.06 2.80 -3.84
CA ILE A 428 -15.50 4.20 -3.93
C ILE A 428 -16.16 4.63 -2.61
N VAL A 429 -17.09 3.82 -2.10
CA VAL A 429 -17.77 4.06 -0.82
C VAL A 429 -16.78 4.05 0.34
N ALA A 430 -15.91 3.03 0.41
CA ALA A 430 -14.90 2.94 1.46
C ALA A 430 -13.91 4.12 1.43
N ALA A 431 -13.54 4.61 0.24
CA ALA A 431 -12.66 5.76 0.07
C ALA A 431 -13.33 7.05 0.51
N MET A 432 -14.58 7.28 0.11
CA MET A 432 -15.37 8.43 0.56
C MET A 432 -15.55 8.40 2.08
N ALA A 433 -15.91 7.25 2.66
CA ALA A 433 -16.03 7.08 4.11
C ALA A 433 -14.71 7.37 4.83
N THR A 434 -13.58 6.90 4.28
CA THR A 434 -12.25 7.15 4.85
C THR A 434 -11.92 8.65 4.83
N LEU A 435 -12.16 9.35 3.71
CA LEU A 435 -11.95 10.80 3.64
C LEU A 435 -12.87 11.57 4.61
N ILE A 436 -14.13 11.14 4.77
CA ILE A 436 -15.06 11.69 5.78
C ILE A 436 -14.51 11.51 7.19
N VAL A 437 -14.02 10.32 7.53
CA VAL A 437 -13.44 10.03 8.85
C VAL A 437 -12.20 10.89 9.12
N ILE A 438 -11.34 11.10 8.11
CA ILE A 438 -10.17 11.99 8.22
C ILE A 438 -10.62 13.43 8.44
N ALA A 439 -11.52 13.95 7.60
CA ALA A 439 -12.02 15.33 7.70
C ALA A 439 -12.73 15.61 9.03
N ALA A 440 -13.56 14.67 9.51
CA ALA A 440 -14.24 14.76 10.79
C ALA A 440 -13.27 14.70 11.98
N SER A 441 -12.10 14.09 11.77
CA SER A 441 -11.10 13.95 12.82
C SER A 441 -10.41 15.29 13.15
N GLY A 442 -10.09 16.12 12.15
CA GLY A 442 -9.48 17.44 12.40
C GLY A 442 -10.36 18.37 13.23
N ARG A 443 -11.67 18.42 12.92
CA ARG A 443 -12.63 19.33 13.58
C ARG A 443 -12.76 19.12 15.10
N ARG A 444 -12.67 17.87 15.57
CA ARG A 444 -12.78 17.54 17.01
C ARG A 444 -11.54 17.90 17.82
N ALA A 445 -10.38 18.06 17.19
CA ALA A 445 -9.18 18.52 17.88
C ALA A 445 -9.26 20.03 18.17
N ALA A 446 -9.62 20.83 17.16
CA ALA A 446 -9.81 22.27 17.32
C ALA A 446 -10.87 22.65 18.36
N GLY A 447 -11.95 21.85 18.48
CA GLY A 447 -13.00 22.08 19.48
C GLY A 447 -12.60 21.73 20.93
N ARG A 448 -11.53 20.95 21.16
CA ARG A 448 -11.03 20.63 22.51
C ARG A 448 -10.03 21.66 23.03
N ASP A 449 -9.22 22.23 22.14
CA ASP A 449 -8.27 23.30 22.50
C ASP A 449 -8.96 24.66 22.75
N SER A 450 -10.25 24.77 22.43
CA SER A 450 -11.07 25.97 22.65
C SER A 450 -11.85 25.94 23.98
N ALA A 451 -11.68 24.90 24.82
CA ALA A 451 -12.28 24.89 26.15
C ALA A 451 -11.52 25.87 27.06
N PRO A 452 -12.18 26.88 27.67
CA PRO A 452 -11.50 27.80 28.54
C PRO A 452 -10.93 27.03 29.74
N VAL A 453 -9.61 27.08 29.90
CA VAL A 453 -8.92 26.63 31.11
C VAL A 453 -9.53 27.42 32.26
N GLN A 454 -10.36 26.76 33.08
CA GLN A 454 -10.77 27.32 34.36
C GLN A 454 -9.50 27.50 35.19
N GLN A 455 -9.01 28.75 35.27
CA GLN A 455 -7.98 29.11 36.21
C GLN A 455 -8.49 28.78 37.62
N PRO A 456 -7.71 28.07 38.46
CA PRO A 456 -8.07 27.87 39.85
C PRO A 456 -8.23 29.25 40.50
N GLN A 457 -9.44 29.58 40.97
CA GLN A 457 -9.67 30.76 41.77
C GLN A 457 -8.73 30.70 42.98
N ALA A 458 -7.77 31.62 43.02
CA ALA A 458 -6.97 31.86 44.20
C ALA A 458 -7.92 32.21 45.34
N ARG A 459 -8.07 31.30 46.30
CA ARG A 459 -8.70 31.62 47.58
C ARG A 459 -7.81 32.66 48.26
N THR A 460 -8.19 33.92 48.14
CA THR A 460 -7.66 35.00 48.97
C THR A 460 -7.98 34.68 50.42
N ALA A 461 -6.95 34.35 51.18
CA ALA A 461 -7.01 34.30 52.63
C ALA A 461 -7.31 35.72 53.13
N SER A 462 -8.49 35.90 53.71
CA SER A 462 -8.87 37.09 54.45
C SER A 462 -8.14 37.07 55.79
N SER A 463 -7.12 37.91 55.93
CA SER A 463 -6.57 38.32 57.22
C SER A 463 -7.39 39.49 57.78
N LEU A 464 -7.99 39.27 58.95
CA LEU A 464 -8.25 40.20 60.06
C LEU A 464 -8.67 41.65 59.76
N GLY A 465 -9.85 41.99 60.28
CA GLY A 465 -10.36 43.34 60.57
C GLY A 465 -11.63 43.22 61.39
#